data_AF-A0A822VJR0-F1
#
_entry.id   AF-A0A822VJR0-F1
#
_cell.length_a   1.000
_cell.length_b   1.000
_cell.length_c   1.000
_cell.angle_alpha   90.00
_cell.angle_beta   90.00
_cell.angle_gamma   90.00
#
_symmetry.space_group_name_H-M   'P 1'
#
loop_
_entity.id
_entity.type
_entity.pdbx_description
1 polymer ?
#
loop_
_entity_poly.entity_id
_entity_poly.type
_entity_poly.pdbx_seq_one_letter_code
_entity_poly.pdbx_strand_id
1 'polypeptide(L)'
;MNLLDFQRNELQMDYSSESYQDFERDFYRYSDMNIPLTFLIDDILKTMAASHKNYFVLNKEKSLDNRDHYFIFQIETLDDNKLIRKFIYQKTTTSLA
;
A
#
# COMPACT_ATOMS: atom_id res chain seq x y z
N MET A 1 10.34 7.20 27.51
CA MET A 1 9.69 6.71 26.27
C MET A 1 8.41 7.48 26.10
N ASN A 2 8.27 8.21 25.00
CA ASN A 2 7.12 9.08 24.79
C ASN A 2 5.99 8.26 24.15
N LEU A 3 4.74 8.48 24.57
CA LEU A 3 3.56 7.74 24.06
C LEU A 3 3.40 7.87 22.53
N LEU A 4 3.96 8.95 21.96
CA LEU A 4 4.03 9.24 20.53
C LEU A 4 4.93 8.27 19.74
N ASP A 5 5.92 7.63 20.38
CA ASP A 5 6.83 6.67 19.72
C ASP A 5 6.15 5.31 19.49
N PHE A 6 5.10 4.99 20.26
CA PHE A 6 4.36 3.73 20.16
C PHE A 6 3.36 3.72 18.98
N GLN A 7 2.89 4.90 18.54
CA GLN A 7 1.95 5.04 17.43
C GLN A 7 2.62 4.95 16.05
N ARG A 8 3.95 4.86 15.96
CA ARG A 8 4.69 5.02 14.70
C ARG A 8 4.80 3.78 13.81
N ASN A 9 4.41 2.59 14.27
CA ASN A 9 4.59 1.34 13.52
C ASN A 9 3.34 0.46 13.45
N GLU A 10 2.14 1.06 13.54
CA GLU A 10 0.89 0.29 13.46
C GLU A 10 0.58 -0.22 12.05
N LEU A 11 1.06 0.46 11.00
CA LEU A 11 0.86 0.05 9.61
C LEU A 11 2.19 -0.42 9.04
N GLN A 12 2.24 -1.66 8.58
CA GLN A 12 3.51 -2.28 8.17
C GLN A 12 3.38 -2.97 6.81
N MET A 13 4.48 -2.95 6.05
CA MET A 13 4.74 -3.85 4.92
C MET A 13 6.07 -4.56 5.17
N ASP A 14 6.19 -5.77 4.63
CA ASP A 14 7.43 -6.54 4.69
C ASP A 14 8.26 -6.27 3.43
N TYR A 15 9.21 -5.35 3.53
CA TYR A 15 10.08 -4.92 2.42
C TYR A 15 10.93 -6.04 1.82
N SER A 16 11.14 -7.13 2.57
CA SER A 16 11.91 -8.29 2.11
C SER A 16 11.02 -9.38 1.48
N SER A 17 9.69 -9.18 1.47
CA SER A 17 8.75 -10.16 0.93
C SER A 17 8.60 -10.08 -0.59
N GLU A 18 8.31 -11.22 -1.21
CA GLU A 18 7.95 -11.30 -2.64
C GLU A 18 6.72 -10.43 -2.96
N SER A 19 5.76 -10.38 -2.04
CA SER A 19 4.57 -9.51 -2.15
C SER A 19 4.95 -8.02 -2.30
N TYR A 20 5.93 -7.53 -1.53
CA TYR A 20 6.41 -6.16 -1.68
C TYR A 20 7.15 -5.94 -3.01
N GLN A 21 7.94 -6.92 -3.47
CA GLN A 21 8.63 -6.84 -4.77
C GLN A 21 7.65 -6.81 -5.93
N ASP A 22 6.57 -7.60 -5.86
CA ASP A 22 5.48 -7.60 -6.83
C ASP A 22 4.74 -6.26 -6.83
N PHE A 23 4.51 -5.69 -5.65
CA PHE A 23 3.91 -4.37 -5.52
C PHE A 23 4.78 -3.29 -6.18
N GLU A 24 6.08 -3.28 -5.88
CA GLU A 24 7.03 -2.33 -6.45
C GLU A 24 7.09 -2.44 -7.98
N ARG A 25 7.15 -3.67 -8.49
CA ARG A 25 7.16 -3.95 -9.93
C ARG A 25 5.90 -3.43 -10.61
N ASP A 26 4.73 -3.71 -10.06
CA ASP A 26 3.47 -3.27 -10.65
C ASP A 26 3.28 -1.76 -10.53
N PHE A 27 3.75 -1.14 -9.42
CA PHE A 27 3.71 0.31 -9.26
C PHE A 27 4.54 1.00 -10.36
N TYR A 28 5.80 0.59 -10.54
CA TYR A 28 6.66 1.18 -11.58
C TYR A 28 6.27 0.79 -13.01
N ARG A 29 5.51 -0.30 -13.18
CA ARG A 29 4.96 -0.67 -14.49
C ARG A 29 3.89 0.32 -14.96
N TYR A 30 3.08 0.86 -14.05
CA TYR A 30 1.92 1.69 -14.41
C TYR A 30 2.07 3.17 -14.04
N SER A 31 2.90 3.51 -13.06
CA SER A 31 3.05 4.89 -12.56
C SER A 31 3.78 5.79 -13.55
N ASP A 32 3.19 6.95 -13.84
CA ASP A 32 3.82 8.08 -14.55
C ASP A 32 4.40 9.12 -13.56
N MET A 33 4.47 8.78 -12.27
CA MET A 33 4.95 9.70 -11.25
C MET A 33 6.49 9.74 -11.22
N ASN A 34 7.06 10.95 -11.19
CA ASN A 34 8.49 11.17 -10.97
C ASN A 34 8.89 11.12 -9.47
N ILE A 35 8.14 10.37 -8.66
CA ILE A 35 8.35 10.24 -7.21
C ILE A 35 8.54 8.74 -6.89
N PRO A 36 9.68 8.34 -6.29
CA PRO A 36 9.89 6.96 -5.88
C PRO A 36 8.82 6.45 -4.91
N LEU A 37 8.43 5.19 -5.06
CA LEU A 37 7.41 4.54 -4.23
C LEU A 37 7.72 4.65 -2.73
N THR A 38 9.00 4.59 -2.36
CA THR A 38 9.47 4.69 -0.97
C THR A 38 9.00 5.95 -0.25
N PHE A 39 8.77 7.06 -0.95
CA PHE A 39 8.23 8.29 -0.38
C PHE A 39 6.71 8.28 -0.23
N LEU A 40 6.02 7.34 -0.88
CA LEU A 40 4.55 7.28 -0.95
C LEU A 40 3.97 6.18 -0.06
N ILE A 41 4.75 5.16 0.33
CA ILE A 41 4.26 3.99 1.07
C ILE A 41 3.50 4.40 2.35
N ASP A 42 4.08 5.28 3.16
CA ASP A 42 3.45 5.72 4.41
C ASP A 42 2.08 6.37 4.17
N ASP A 43 1.98 7.23 3.15
CA ASP A 43 0.73 7.93 2.83
C ASP A 43 -0.30 6.98 2.20
N ILE A 44 0.14 6.02 1.38
CA ILE A 44 -0.69 4.95 0.84
C ILE A 44 -1.30 4.13 1.98
N LEU A 45 -0.47 3.67 2.91
CA LEU A 45 -0.91 2.87 4.06
C LEU A 45 -1.87 3.66 4.96
N LYS A 46 -1.53 4.91 5.31
CA LYS A 46 -2.40 5.77 6.14
C LYS A 46 -3.75 6.02 5.46
N THR A 47 -3.75 6.27 4.16
CA THR A 47 -4.99 6.52 3.39
C THR A 47 -5.88 5.28 3.35
N MET A 48 -5.31 4.09 3.10
CA MET A 48 -6.06 2.82 3.17
C MET A 48 -6.62 2.57 4.57
N ALA A 49 -5.80 2.76 5.60
CA ALA A 49 -6.21 2.60 6.99
C ALA A 49 -7.34 3.56 7.41
N ALA A 50 -7.29 4.82 6.97
CA ALA A 50 -8.29 5.84 7.30
C ALA A 50 -9.60 5.67 6.51
N SER A 51 -9.51 5.18 5.27
CA SER A 51 -10.68 4.94 4.42
C SER A 51 -11.34 3.57 4.64
N HIS A 52 -10.74 2.72 5.48
CA HIS A 52 -11.13 1.32 5.67
C HIS A 52 -11.17 0.52 4.36
N LYS A 53 -10.35 0.92 3.38
CA LYS A 53 -10.19 0.21 2.11
C LYS A 53 -8.91 -0.59 2.14
N ASN A 54 -8.94 -1.75 1.49
CA ASN A 54 -7.78 -2.62 1.33
C ASN A 54 -7.11 -2.42 -0.03
N TYR A 55 -7.32 -1.27 -0.67
CA TYR A 55 -6.72 -0.96 -1.96
C TYR A 55 -6.36 0.52 -2.05
N PHE A 56 -5.32 0.82 -2.83
CA PHE A 56 -5.05 2.18 -3.30
C PHE A 56 -5.27 2.27 -4.81
N VAL A 57 -5.60 3.48 -5.26
CA VAL A 57 -5.85 3.78 -6.67
C VAL A 57 -4.73 4.66 -7.20
N LEU A 58 -4.06 4.18 -8.24
CA LEU A 58 -3.27 5.03 -9.14
C LEU A 58 -4.23 5.54 -10.20
N ASN A 59 -4.64 6.80 -10.08
CA ASN A 59 -5.58 7.41 -11.02
C ASN A 59 -4.99 7.48 -12.43
N LYS A 60 -5.85 7.45 -13.44
CA LYS A 60 -5.48 7.57 -14.86
C LYS A 60 -4.59 8.76 -15.18
N GLU A 61 -4.71 9.90 -14.48
CA GLU A 61 -3.87 11.08 -14.72
C GLU A 61 -2.42 10.89 -14.24
N LYS A 62 -2.18 9.85 -13.44
CA LYS A 62 -0.87 9.46 -12.90
C LYS A 62 -0.43 8.10 -13.44
N SER A 63 -1.13 7.55 -14.43
CA SER A 63 -0.79 6.27 -15.03
C SER A 63 -0.31 6.44 -16.47
N LEU A 64 0.67 5.63 -16.87
CA LEU A 64 1.25 5.63 -18.21
C LEU A 64 0.24 5.25 -19.31
N ASP A 65 -0.79 4.47 -18.95
CA ASP A 65 -1.79 3.93 -19.87
C ASP A 65 -3.15 4.65 -19.82
N ASN A 66 -3.24 5.76 -19.07
CA ASN A 66 -4.48 6.53 -18.86
C ASN A 66 -5.65 5.69 -18.32
N ARG A 67 -5.37 4.78 -17.38
CA ARG A 67 -6.36 3.93 -16.70
C ARG A 67 -6.20 4.01 -15.18
N ASP A 68 -7.31 3.87 -14.48
CA ASP A 68 -7.26 3.70 -13.04
C ASP A 68 -6.76 2.28 -12.71
N HIS A 69 -5.71 2.20 -11.90
CA HIS A 69 -5.17 0.93 -11.40
C HIS A 69 -5.44 0.79 -9.91
N TYR A 70 -6.09 -0.31 -9.55
CA TYR A 70 -6.44 -0.68 -8.19
C TYR A 70 -5.45 -1.72 -7.70
N PHE A 71 -4.61 -1.32 -6.76
CA PHE A 71 -3.64 -2.20 -6.11
C PHE A 71 -4.29 -2.75 -4.85
N ILE A 72 -4.50 -4.06 -4.82
CA ILE A 72 -5.26 -4.75 -3.78
C ILE A 72 -4.32 -5.38 -2.76
N PHE A 73 -4.65 -5.22 -1.49
CA PHE A 73 -3.91 -5.74 -0.35
C PHE A 73 -4.81 -6.65 0.51
N GLN A 74 -4.21 -7.68 1.08
CA GLN A 74 -4.72 -8.37 2.24
C GLN A 74 -4.20 -7.65 3.48
N ILE A 75 -5.05 -7.53 4.50
CA ILE A 75 -4.69 -6.89 5.78
C ILE A 75 -4.73 -7.98 6.85
N GLU A 76 -3.60 -8.24 7.48
CA GLU A 76 -3.47 -9.17 8.60
C GLU A 76 -3.23 -8.39 9.89
N THR A 77 -3.90 -8.80 10.96
CA THR A 77 -3.62 -8.34 12.32
C THR A 77 -2.86 -9.42 13.05
N LEU A 78 -1.79 -9.07 13.76
CA LEU A 78 -1.05 -10.04 14.56
C LEU A 78 -1.86 -10.40 15.81
N ASP A 79 -2.00 -11.69 16.09
CA ASP A 79 -2.76 -12.20 17.25
C ASP A 79 -2.24 -11.62 18.58
N ASP A 80 -0.92 -11.46 18.68
CA ASP A 80 -0.23 -10.92 19.86
C ASP A 80 -0.34 -9.38 19.97
N ASN A 81 -0.67 -8.68 18.88
CA ASN A 81 -0.82 -7.22 18.88
C ASN A 81 -1.83 -6.75 17.82
N LYS A 82 -3.10 -6.66 18.24
CA LYS A 82 -4.22 -6.21 17.40
C LYS A 82 -4.09 -4.77 16.87
N LEU A 83 -3.14 -3.98 17.38
CA LEU A 83 -2.88 -2.62 16.89
C LEU A 83 -2.04 -2.63 15.61
N ILE A 84 -1.28 -3.70 15.35
CA ILE A 84 -0.45 -3.82 14.14
C ILE A 84 -1.28 -4.41 13.01
N ARG A 85 -1.34 -3.68 11.88
CA ARG A 85 -1.92 -4.08 10.61
C ARG A 85 -0.81 -4.26 9.58
N LYS A 86 -0.60 -5.49 9.13
CA LYS A 86 0.33 -5.84 8.06
C LYS A 86 -0.42 -5.84 6.73
N PHE A 87 0.09 -5.09 5.76
CA PHE A 87 -0.45 -5.01 4.41
C PHE A 87 0.37 -5.92 3.50
N ILE A 88 -0.31 -6.85 2.85
CA ILE A 88 0.29 -7.84 1.96
C ILE A 88 -0.33 -7.64 0.59
N TYR A 89 0.45 -7.15 -0.37
CA TYR A 89 0.02 -6.96 -1.74
C TYR A 89 -0.38 -8.28 -2.39
N GLN A 90 -1.48 -8.24 -3.13
CA GLN A 90 -2.06 -9.41 -3.80
C GLN A 90 -1.97 -9.29 -5.32
N LYS A 91 -2.46 -8.17 -5.88
CA LYS A 91 -2.55 -7.95 -7.33
C LYS A 91 -2.95 -6.53 -7.67
N THR A 92 -2.77 -6.18 -8.94
CA THR A 92 -3.32 -4.96 -9.56
C THR A 92 -4.41 -5.32 -10.57
N THR A 93 -5.48 -4.52 -10.61
CA THR A 93 -6.58 -4.65 -11.58
C THR A 93 -7.01 -3.28 -12.08
N THR A 94 -7.65 -3.19 -13.24
CA THR A 94 -8.25 -1.94 -13.76
C THR A 94 -9.74 -1.82 -13.46
N SER A 95 -10.32 -2.83 -12.80
CA SER A 95 -11.70 -2.84 -12.34
C SER A 95 -11.85 -3.62 -11.04
N LEU A 96 -12.63 -3.07 -10.09
CA LEU A 96 -13.13 -3.79 -8.92
C LEU A 96 -14.38 -4.57 -9.36
N ALA A 97 -14.26 -5.90 -9.44
CA ALA A 97 -15.39 -6.79 -9.71
C ALA A 97 -16.10 -7.19 -8.40
#